data_AF-A0A4Y0BRG8-F1
#
_entry.id   AF-A0A4Y0BRG8-F1
#
_cell.length_a   1.000
_cell.length_b   1.000
_cell.length_c   1.000
_cell.angle_alpha   90.00
_cell.angle_beta   90.00
_cell.angle_gamma   90.00
#
_symmetry.space_group_name_H-M   'P 1'
#
loop_
_entity.id
_entity.type
_entity.pdbx_description
1 polymer ?
#
loop_
_entity_poly.entity_id
_entity_poly.type
_entity_poly.pdbx_seq_one_letter_code
_entity_poly.pdbx_strand_id
1 'polypeptide(L)'
;MLHRTVVLVAVLSLQLLFLNAQSPEAESKRPLCMPNEVYAHCGNKCLEPKCDQTACGACIEKCNPGCYCTHGYARNQEGTCVPYTRDLKCPKPTIITGCTTIVRCIYFA
;
A
#
# COMPACT_ATOMS: atom_id res chain seq x y z
N MET A 1 -58.72 -6.30 -13.59
CA MET A 1 -57.64 -5.92 -14.53
C MET A 1 -56.96 -4.62 -14.09
N LEU A 2 -57.71 -3.53 -13.89
CA LEU A 2 -57.18 -2.21 -13.47
C LEU A 2 -56.40 -2.20 -12.14
N HIS A 3 -56.87 -2.92 -11.11
CA HIS A 3 -56.16 -3.01 -9.82
C HIS A 3 -54.78 -3.67 -9.95
N ARG A 4 -54.67 -4.71 -10.77
CA ARG A 4 -53.39 -5.43 -10.99
C ARG A 4 -52.41 -4.57 -11.77
N THR A 5 -52.88 -3.78 -12.75
CA THR A 5 -52.02 -2.86 -13.50
C THR A 5 -51.57 -1.67 -12.64
N VAL A 6 -52.43 -1.14 -11.79
CA VAL A 6 -52.07 -0.05 -10.84
C VAL A 6 -51.01 -0.51 -9.84
N VAL A 7 -51.17 -1.71 -9.28
CA VAL A 7 -50.19 -2.30 -8.35
C VAL A 7 -48.84 -2.53 -9.06
N LEU A 8 -48.85 -3.05 -10.30
CA LEU A 8 -47.62 -3.28 -11.06
C LEU A 8 -46.87 -1.97 -11.38
N VAL A 9 -47.57 -0.93 -11.81
CA VAL A 9 -46.96 0.38 -12.11
C VAL A 9 -46.36 0.99 -10.83
N ALA A 10 -47.08 0.94 -9.71
CA ALA A 10 -46.60 1.47 -8.44
C ALA A 10 -45.31 0.77 -7.96
N VAL A 11 -45.24 -0.56 -8.07
CA VAL A 11 -44.04 -1.34 -7.69
C VAL A 11 -42.85 -1.01 -8.58
N LEU A 12 -43.06 -0.92 -9.90
CA LEU A 12 -42.00 -0.58 -10.85
C LEU A 12 -41.49 0.85 -10.65
N SER A 13 -42.39 1.82 -10.40
CA SER A 13 -42.01 3.19 -10.06
C SER A 13 -41.21 3.26 -8.76
N LEU A 14 -41.58 2.49 -7.74
CA LEU A 14 -40.84 2.42 -6.47
C LEU A 14 -39.43 1.83 -6.69
N GLN A 15 -39.32 0.73 -7.43
CA GLN A 15 -38.04 0.08 -7.75
C GLN A 15 -37.08 0.98 -8.52
N LEU A 16 -37.60 1.79 -9.46
CA LEU A 16 -36.81 2.78 -10.20
C LEU A 16 -36.30 3.93 -9.31
N LEU A 17 -37.06 4.31 -8.29
CA LEU A 17 -36.62 5.29 -7.28
C LEU A 17 -35.47 4.74 -6.41
N PHE A 18 -35.49 3.44 -6.08
CA PHE A 18 -34.42 2.79 -5.31
C PHE A 18 -33.10 2.65 -6.11
N LEU A 19 -33.16 2.40 -7.42
CA LEU A 19 -31.95 2.33 -8.27
C LEU A 19 -31.21 3.67 -8.37
N ASN A 20 -31.93 4.80 -8.29
CA ASN A 20 -31.34 6.14 -8.33
C ASN A 20 -30.77 6.59 -6.97
N ALA A 21 -31.10 5.90 -5.88
CA ALA A 21 -30.59 6.16 -4.53
C ALA A 21 -29.32 5.37 -4.19
N GLN A 22 -28.96 4.37 -5.02
CA GLN A 22 -27.68 3.70 -4.94
C GLN A 22 -26.62 4.62 -5.57
N SER A 23 -26.23 5.68 -4.85
CA SER A 23 -24.94 6.30 -5.13
C SER A 23 -23.90 5.17 -5.10
N PRO A 24 -22.94 5.11 -6.04
CA PRO A 24 -21.74 4.33 -5.79
C PRO A 24 -21.12 4.94 -4.54
N GLU A 25 -21.35 4.30 -3.40
CA GLU A 25 -20.63 4.57 -2.17
C GLU A 25 -19.17 4.57 -2.60
N ALA A 26 -18.49 5.70 -2.37
CA ALA A 26 -17.06 5.78 -2.59
C ALA A 26 -16.45 4.75 -1.64
N GLU A 27 -16.35 3.51 -2.12
CA GLU A 27 -15.63 2.44 -1.49
C GLU A 27 -14.28 3.05 -1.15
N SER A 28 -14.02 3.15 0.15
CA SER A 28 -12.77 3.68 0.66
C SER A 28 -11.68 2.80 0.10
N LYS A 29 -11.16 3.16 -1.08
CA LYS A 29 -9.90 2.67 -1.59
C LYS A 29 -8.87 3.19 -0.61
N ARG A 30 -8.71 2.47 0.51
CA ARG A 30 -7.41 2.41 1.16
C ARG A 30 -6.44 2.17 0.01
N PRO A 31 -5.41 3.00 -0.17
CA PRO A 31 -4.44 2.76 -1.23
C PRO A 31 -3.99 1.32 -1.06
N LEU A 32 -4.34 0.47 -2.03
CA LEU A 32 -4.05 -0.95 -1.99
C LEU A 32 -2.53 -1.04 -2.09
N CYS A 33 -1.89 -1.31 -0.96
CA CYS A 33 -0.47 -1.58 -0.95
C CYS A 33 -0.20 -2.90 -1.66
N MET A 34 0.96 -3.00 -2.29
CA MET A 34 1.34 -4.22 -2.98
C MET A 34 1.56 -5.35 -1.97
N PRO A 35 1.60 -6.62 -2.40
CA PRO A 35 1.99 -7.71 -1.52
C PRO A 35 3.27 -7.38 -0.75
N ASN A 36 3.29 -7.73 0.54
CA ASN A 36 4.38 -7.48 1.48
C ASN A 36 4.64 -5.99 1.81
N GLU A 37 3.65 -5.14 1.57
CA GLU A 37 3.66 -3.75 2.00
C GLU A 37 2.55 -3.46 3.00
N VAL A 38 2.80 -2.49 3.88
CA VAL A 38 1.81 -1.94 4.81
C VAL A 38 1.70 -0.43 4.61
N TYR A 39 0.47 0.06 4.63
CA TYR A 39 0.24 1.50 4.61
C TYR A 39 0.64 2.11 5.95
N ALA A 40 1.45 3.17 5.92
CA ALA A 40 1.77 3.96 7.08
C ALA A 40 1.52 5.45 6.78
N HIS A 41 0.94 6.15 7.76
CA HIS A 41 0.82 7.62 7.71
C HIS A 41 2.18 8.32 7.82
N CYS A 42 3.17 7.63 8.38
CA CYS A 42 4.52 8.12 8.52
C CYS A 42 5.51 7.01 8.20
N GLY A 43 6.25 7.17 7.09
CA GLY A 43 7.37 6.32 6.75
C GLY A 43 8.36 7.05 5.85
N ASN A 44 9.50 6.41 5.60
CA ASN A 44 10.57 6.96 4.77
C ASN A 44 11.14 5.86 3.88
N LYS A 45 10.89 5.96 2.57
CA LYS A 45 11.35 4.96 1.60
C LYS A 45 12.88 4.83 1.54
N CYS A 46 13.62 5.88 1.97
CA CYS A 46 15.08 5.83 2.06
C CYS A 46 15.55 4.92 3.20
N LEU A 47 14.80 4.87 4.31
CA LEU A 47 15.10 4.05 5.48
C LEU A 47 14.61 2.60 5.34
N GLU A 48 13.75 2.31 4.36
CA GLU A 48 13.36 0.93 4.04
C GLU A 48 14.59 0.09 3.62
N PRO A 49 14.63 -1.20 4.01
CA PRO A 49 15.63 -2.13 3.51
C PRO A 49 15.63 -2.22 1.97
N LYS A 50 16.82 -2.27 1.36
CA LYS A 50 17.02 -2.40 -0.09
C LYS A 50 17.81 -3.66 -0.43
N CYS A 51 17.42 -4.33 -1.51
CA CYS A 51 18.11 -5.51 -2.01
C CYS A 51 19.38 -5.15 -2.76
N ASP A 52 20.48 -5.82 -2.43
CA ASP A 52 21.69 -5.97 -3.28
C ASP A 52 22.29 -4.63 -3.77
N GLN A 53 22.09 -3.55 -3.02
CA GLN A 53 22.71 -2.25 -3.29
C GLN A 53 24.15 -2.22 -2.75
N THR A 54 25.05 -1.54 -3.45
CA THR A 54 26.48 -1.45 -3.10
C THR A 54 26.83 -0.27 -2.20
N ALA A 55 25.92 0.71 -2.06
CA ALA A 55 26.19 1.93 -1.30
C ALA A 55 25.04 2.28 -0.35
N CYS A 56 25.38 2.52 0.92
CA CYS A 56 24.46 3.06 1.90
C CYS A 56 24.27 4.56 1.63
N GLY A 57 23.04 4.98 1.29
CA GLY A 57 22.69 6.39 1.16
C GLY A 57 22.47 7.04 2.53
N ALA A 58 22.93 8.28 2.70
CA ALA A 58 22.44 9.12 3.79
C ALA A 58 20.99 9.50 3.51
N CYS A 59 20.14 9.33 4.51
CA CYS A 59 18.72 9.62 4.43
C CYS A 59 18.38 10.83 5.29
N ILE A 60 17.68 11.79 4.69
CA ILE A 60 16.99 12.81 5.49
C ILE A 60 15.79 12.13 6.14
N GLU A 61 15.65 12.27 7.46
CA GLU A 61 14.48 11.78 8.17
C GLU A 61 13.26 12.63 7.83
N LYS A 62 12.48 12.17 6.84
CA LYS A 62 11.24 12.80 6.43
C LYS A 62 10.08 11.81 6.53
N CYS A 63 9.01 12.25 7.19
CA CYS A 63 7.77 11.52 7.31
C CYS A 63 6.89 11.73 6.07
N ASN A 64 6.63 10.67 5.32
CA ASN A 64 5.68 10.70 4.20
C ASN A 64 4.61 9.60 4.38
N PRO A 65 3.33 9.85 4.10
CA PRO A 65 2.33 8.79 4.01
C PRO A 65 2.57 7.91 2.78
N GLY A 66 2.37 6.59 2.90
CA GLY A 66 2.54 5.68 1.77
C GLY A 66 2.61 4.20 2.16
N CYS A 67 2.88 3.35 1.17
CA CYS A 67 3.10 1.91 1.35
C CYS A 67 4.59 1.62 1.51
N TYR A 68 4.91 0.81 2.54
CA TYR A 68 6.26 0.48 2.96
C TYR A 68 6.44 -1.02 3.13
N CYS A 69 7.63 -1.56 2.84
CA CYS A 69 7.92 -2.97 3.03
C CYS A 69 7.69 -3.37 4.49
N THR A 70 6.95 -4.45 4.70
CA THR A 70 6.74 -5.01 6.03
C THR A 70 8.02 -5.69 6.54
N HIS A 71 8.04 -6.00 7.84
CA HIS A 71 9.18 -6.65 8.48
C HIS A 71 9.55 -7.97 7.78
N GLY A 72 10.86 -8.19 7.54
CA GLY A 72 11.37 -9.35 6.80
C GLY A 72 11.38 -9.20 5.27
N TYR A 73 10.95 -8.05 4.75
CA TYR A 73 10.97 -7.74 3.31
C TYR A 73 11.78 -6.49 3.00
N ALA A 74 12.40 -6.48 1.82
CA ALA A 74 13.19 -5.38 1.31
C ALA A 74 12.82 -5.05 -0.12
N ARG A 75 12.96 -3.78 -0.49
CA ARG A 75 12.58 -3.32 -1.82
C ARG A 75 13.70 -3.64 -2.82
N ASN A 76 13.36 -4.41 -3.85
CA ASN A 76 14.26 -4.68 -4.97
C ASN A 76 14.25 -3.52 -6.00
N GLN A 77 15.00 -3.68 -7.09
CA GLN A 77 15.13 -2.63 -8.13
C GLN A 77 13.85 -2.49 -8.95
N GLU A 78 13.02 -3.53 -8.98
CA GLU A 78 11.69 -3.56 -9.58
C GLU A 78 10.63 -2.88 -8.70
N GLY A 79 11.03 -2.37 -7.53
CA GLY A 79 10.14 -1.66 -6.60
C GLY A 79 9.24 -2.57 -5.77
N THR A 80 9.44 -3.88 -5.78
CA THR A 80 8.66 -4.89 -5.05
C THR A 80 9.35 -5.26 -3.73
N CYS A 81 8.56 -5.49 -2.68
CA CYS A 81 9.07 -5.96 -1.39
C CYS A 81 9.22 -7.49 -1.40
N VAL A 82 10.46 -7.98 -1.36
CA VAL A 82 10.82 -9.41 -1.41
C VAL A 82 11.49 -9.86 -0.11
N PRO A 83 11.37 -11.15 0.28
CA PRO A 83 12.01 -11.67 1.49
C PRO A 83 13.54 -11.51 1.49
N TYR A 84 14.15 -11.32 2.65
CA TYR A 84 15.60 -11.32 2.81
C TYR A 84 16.05 -12.20 3.99
N THR A 85 17.32 -12.65 3.99
CA THR A 85 17.85 -13.54 5.05
C THR A 85 18.80 -12.87 6.04
N ARG A 86 19.47 -11.77 5.66
CA ARG A 86 20.49 -11.13 6.49
C ARG A 86 20.53 -9.62 6.32
N ASP A 87 20.74 -8.94 7.45
CA ASP A 87 20.99 -7.51 7.52
C ASP A 87 22.49 -7.21 7.39
N LEU A 88 22.89 -6.56 6.30
CA LEU A 88 24.14 -5.81 6.31
C LEU A 88 23.84 -4.48 7.00
N LYS A 89 24.24 -4.38 8.27
CA LYS A 89 24.10 -3.13 9.02
C LYS A 89 25.00 -2.08 8.39
N CYS A 90 24.40 -1.05 7.80
CA CYS A 90 25.13 0.13 7.36
C CYS A 90 25.79 0.84 8.56
N PRO A 91 26.93 1.53 8.33
CA PRO A 91 27.62 2.27 9.38
C PRO A 91 26.68 3.29 10.03
N LYS A 92 26.77 3.43 11.36
CA LYS A 92 25.88 4.27 12.16
C LYS A 92 25.92 5.71 11.64
N PRO A 93 24.78 6.31 11.28
CA PRO A 93 24.77 7.70 10.89
C PRO A 93 25.02 8.63 12.08
N THR A 94 25.53 9.82 11.78
CA THR A 94 25.61 10.96 12.71
C THR A 94 24.23 11.60 12.87
N ILE A 95 24.02 12.30 14.00
CA ILE A 95 22.73 12.68 14.64
C ILE A 95 21.62 13.29 13.73
N ILE A 96 21.90 13.69 12.49
CA ILE A 96 20.97 14.43 11.61
C ILE A 96 20.52 13.62 10.37
N THR A 97 21.16 12.49 10.08
CA THR A 97 20.81 11.63 8.93
C THR A 97 20.50 10.22 9.42
N GLY A 98 19.56 9.53 8.78
CA GLY A 98 19.46 8.06 8.87
C GLY A 98 20.32 7.41 7.79
N CYS A 99 20.41 6.09 7.76
CA CYS A 99 21.01 5.33 6.65
C CYS A 99 20.03 4.30 6.11
N THR A 100 20.06 4.08 4.79
CA THR A 100 19.38 2.95 4.16
C THR A 100 19.92 1.63 4.71
N THR A 101 19.06 0.66 5.01
CA THR A 101 19.49 -0.70 5.36
C THR A 101 19.68 -1.51 4.08
N ILE A 102 20.82 -2.19 3.92
CA ILE A 102 21.09 -3.04 2.75
C ILE A 102 21.01 -4.49 3.19
N VAL A 103 20.33 -5.31 2.40
CA VAL A 103 20.13 -6.72 2.71
C VAL A 103 20.34 -7.59 1.47
N ARG A 104 20.58 -8.88 1.71
CA ARG A 104 20.62 -9.87 0.64
C ARG A 104 19.24 -10.51 0.50
N CYS A 105 18.58 -10.23 -0.61
CA CYS A 105 17.24 -10.71 -0.88
C CYS A 105 17.23 -12.15 -1.39
N ILE A 106 16.11 -12.83 -1.16
CA ILE A 106 15.84 -14.18 -1.64
C ILE A 106 14.90 -14.04 -2.83
N TYR A 107 15.38 -14.45 -3.98
CA TYR A 107 14.54 -14.64 -5.15
C TYR A 107 14.31 -16.14 -5.26
N PHE A 108 13.10 -16.60 -4.90
CA PHE A 108 12.73 -17.98 -5.15
C PHE A 108 12.60 -18.13 -6.66
N ALA A 109 13.46 -18.96 -7.25
CA ALA A 109 13.36 -19.42 -8.62
C ALA A 109 12.39 -20.60 -8.72
#